data_AF-A0A3G4VMB1-F1
#
_entry.id   AF-A0A3G4VMB1-F1
#
_cell.length_a   1.000
_cell.length_b   1.000
_cell.length_c   1.000
_cell.angle_alpha   90.00
_cell.angle_beta   90.00
_cell.angle_gamma   90.00
#
_symmetry.space_group_name_H-M   'P 1'
#
loop_
_entity.id
_entity.type
_entity.pdbx_description
1 polymer ?
#
loop_
_entity_poly.entity_id
_entity_poly.type
_entity_poly.pdbx_seq_one_letter_code
_entity_poly.pdbx_strand_id
1 'polypeptide(L)' 'MNRISPTGGRRVVIRIRGVDTVLGVAFSDTDLIEFLRRIEIPDADGLVLGDSEVIAWQGGQPHQYE' A
#
# COMPACT_ATOMS: atom_id res chain seq x y z
N MET A 1 -19.15 -0.68 12.56
CA MET A 1 -19.01 0.12 11.33
C MET A 1 -18.27 -0.71 10.29
N ASN A 2 -18.87 -1.01 9.13
CA ASN A 2 -18.13 -1.52 7.98
C ASN A 2 -18.92 -1.16 6.72
N ARG A 3 -18.66 0.03 6.15
CA ARG A 3 -19.14 0.37 4.80
C ARG A 3 -17.95 0.17 3.87
N ILE A 4 -17.82 -1.04 3.31
CA ILE A 4 -16.95 -1.25 2.16
C ILE A 4 -17.84 -1.06 0.95
N SER A 5 -17.74 0.10 0.31
CA SER A 5 -18.33 0.33 -1.00
C SER A 5 -17.55 -0.48 -2.05
N PRO A 6 -18.17 -1.11 -3.06
CA PRO A 6 -17.56 -2.21 -3.82
C PRO A 6 -16.72 -1.82 -5.05
N THR A 7 -16.13 -0.62 -5.13
CA THR A 7 -15.44 -0.16 -6.35
C THR A 7 -14.07 0.49 -6.20
N GLY A 8 -13.54 0.64 -4.98
CA GLY A 8 -12.25 1.33 -4.76
C GLY A 8 -11.13 0.44 -4.25
N GLY A 9 -9.90 0.93 -4.32
CA GLY A 9 -8.72 0.30 -3.72
C GLY A 9 -7.46 0.44 -4.57
N ARG A 10 -6.28 0.36 -3.94
CA ARG A 10 -4.98 0.43 -4.65
C ARG A 10 -4.33 -0.92 -4.77
N ARG A 11 -3.99 -1.29 -6.00
CA ARG A 11 -3.12 -2.45 -6.26
C ARG A 11 -1.72 -2.16 -5.71
N VAL A 12 -1.23 -3.04 -4.85
CA VAL A 12 0.08 -2.95 -4.24
C VAL A 12 1.04 -3.87 -4.97
N VAL A 13 2.11 -3.28 -5.52
CA VAL A 13 3.18 -3.98 -6.24
C VAL A 13 4.50 -3.61 -5.60
N ILE A 14 5.32 -4.62 -5.29
CA ILE A 14 6.71 -4.41 -4.89
C ILE A 14 7.62 -4.75 -6.06
N ARG A 15 8.73 -4.02 -6.16
CA ARG A 15 9.80 -4.32 -7.13
C ARG A 15 11.05 -4.74 -6.37
N ILE A 16 11.43 -6.00 -6.49
CA ILE A 16 12.67 -6.53 -5.91
C ILE A 16 13.57 -7.00 -7.04
N ARG A 17 14.79 -6.44 -7.13
CA ARG A 17 15.77 -6.78 -8.17
C ARG A 17 15.18 -6.74 -9.60
N GLY A 18 14.31 -5.75 -9.85
CA GLY A 18 13.66 -5.55 -11.15
C GLY A 18 12.46 -6.46 -11.44
N VAL A 19 12.06 -7.32 -10.49
CA VAL A 19 10.88 -8.19 -10.63
C VAL A 19 9.72 -7.60 -9.85
N ASP A 20 8.57 -7.46 -10.53
CA ASP A 20 7.32 -6.98 -9.95
C ASP A 20 6.51 -8.13 -9.36
N THR A 21 6.17 -8.00 -8.08
CA THR A 21 5.30 -8.94 -7.36
C THR A 21 4.10 -8.20 -6.80
N VAL A 22 2.91 -8.74 -7.09
CA VAL A 22 1.64 -8.18 -6.60
C VAL A 22 1.38 -8.73 -5.20
N LEU A 23 1.23 -7.84 -4.22
CA LEU A 23 0.89 -8.22 -2.84
C LEU A 23 -0.62 -8.32 -2.61
N GLY A 24 -1.39 -7.51 -3.34
CA GLY A 24 -2.84 -7.50 -3.25
C GLY A 24 -3.45 -6.14 -3.60
N VAL A 25 -4.64 -5.90 -3.07
CA VAL A 25 -5.34 -4.61 -3.14
C VAL A 25 -5.52 -4.11 -1.71
N ALA A 26 -5.00 -2.91 -1.43
CA ALA A 26 -5.19 -2.22 -0.16
C ALA A 26 -6.39 -1.27 -0.28
N PHE A 27 -7.23 -1.23 0.75
CA PHE A 27 -8.38 -0.32 0.84
C PHE A 27 -8.16 0.75 1.91
N SER A 28 -7.03 0.69 2.61
CA SER A 28 -6.64 1.59 3.69
C SER A 28 -5.12 1.56 3.89
N ASP A 29 -4.59 2.54 4.62
CA ASP A 29 -3.18 2.53 5.05
C ASP A 29 -2.85 1.31 5.91
N THR A 30 -3.78 0.85 6.74
CA THR A 30 -3.63 -0.36 7.54
C THR A 30 -3.37 -1.58 6.66
N ASP A 31 -4.12 -1.76 5.56
CA ASP A 31 -3.91 -2.90 4.66
C ASP A 31 -2.53 -2.84 4.00
N LEU A 32 -2.10 -1.64 3.58
CA LEU A 32 -0.79 -1.44 2.98
C LEU A 32 0.34 -1.73 3.97
N ILE A 33 0.23 -1.24 5.21
CA ILE A 33 1.19 -1.51 6.30
C ILE A 33 1.27 -3.02 6.56
N GLU A 34 0.14 -3.71 6.62
CA GLU A 34 0.11 -5.15 6.85
C GLU A 34 0.73 -5.95 5.70
N PHE A 35 0.60 -5.50 4.44
CA PHE A 35 1.33 -6.10 3.33
C PHE A 35 2.84 -5.94 3.48
N LEU A 36 3.32 -4.75 3.84
CA LEU A 36 4.75 -4.51 4.05
C LEU A 36 5.30 -5.32 5.23
N ARG A 37 4.57 -5.42 6.34
CA ARG A 37 4.95 -6.24 7.50
C ARG A 37 5.07 -7.72 7.14
N ARG A 38 4.16 -8.26 6.32
CA ARG A 38 4.17 -9.68 5.89
C ARG A 38 5.39 -10.08 5.08
N ILE A 39 6.03 -9.12 4.42
CA ILE A 39 7.29 -9.32 3.70
C ILE A 39 8.49 -8.77 4.48
N GLU A 40 8.32 -8.56 5.78
CA GLU A 40 9.38 -8.15 6.73
C GLU A 40 10.05 -6.82 6.37
N ILE A 41 9.31 -5.89 5.76
CA ILE A 41 9.83 -4.53 5.53
C ILE A 41 9.87 -3.78 6.87
N PRO A 42 11.04 -3.25 7.26
CA PRO A 42 11.17 -2.48 8.50
C PRO A 42 10.43 -1.14 8.38
N ASP A 43 9.99 -0.63 9.52
CA ASP A 43 9.35 0.70 9.64
C ASP A 43 8.16 0.92 8.68
N ALA A 44 7.35 -0.13 8.49
CA ALA A 44 6.22 -0.10 7.55
C ALA A 44 5.25 1.05 7.82
N ASP A 45 5.02 1.41 9.07
CA ASP A 45 4.19 2.57 9.43
C ASP A 45 4.85 3.90 9.05
N GLY A 46 6.14 4.08 9.33
CA GLY A 46 6.89 5.28 8.92
C GLY A 46 6.95 5.44 7.39
N LEU A 47 7.08 4.33 6.66
CA LEU A 47 7.07 4.34 5.20
C LEU A 47 5.71 4.71 4.61
N VAL A 48 4.61 4.19 5.19
CA VAL A 48 3.27 4.43 4.66
C VAL A 48 2.77 5.81 5.08
N LEU A 49 2.87 6.17 6.35
CA LEU A 49 2.30 7.38 6.95
C LEU A 49 3.22 8.61 6.87
N GLY A 50 4.50 8.41 6.55
CA GLY A 50 5.47 9.47 6.35
C GLY A 50 5.59 9.92 4.88
N ASP A 51 6.40 10.95 4.65
CA ASP A 51 6.72 11.45 3.31
C ASP A 51 7.82 10.59 2.67
N SER A 52 7.45 9.36 2.35
CA SER A 52 8.40 8.33 1.93
C SER A 52 8.65 8.36 0.43
N GLU A 53 9.89 8.60 0.03
CA GLU A 53 10.32 8.57 -1.37
C GLU A 53 10.32 7.15 -1.98
N VAL A 54 10.19 6.10 -1.17
CA VAL A 54 10.19 4.71 -1.67
C VAL A 54 8.81 4.23 -2.10
N ILE A 55 7.73 4.91 -1.68
CA ILE A 55 6.36 4.58 -2.11
C ILE A 55 5.94 5.52 -3.24
N ALA A 56 5.85 4.95 -4.44
CA ALA A 56 5.29 5.66 -5.58
C ALA A 56 3.76 5.51 -5.61
N TRP A 57 3.04 6.53 -5.18
CA TRP A 57 1.57 6.58 -5.25
C TRP A 57 1.10 6.82 -6.69
N GLN A 58 0.28 5.91 -7.23
CA GLN A 58 -0.29 6.02 -8.58
C GLN A 58 -1.81 6.21 -8.52
N GLY A 59 -2.36 6.97 -9.48
CA GLY A 59 -3.81 7.13 -9.66
C GLY A 59 -4.53 8.06 -8.68
N GLY A 60 -3.79 8.78 -7.80
CA GLY A 60 -4.36 9.72 -6.84
C GLY A 60 -3.36 10.10 -5.75
N GLN A 61 -3.77 11.00 -4.84
CA GLN A 61 -2.94 11.45 -3.71
C GLN A 61 -2.63 10.30 -2.74
N PRO A 62 -1.53 10.36 -1.98
CA PRO A 62 -1.28 9.42 -0.88
C PRO A 62 -2.52 9.23 0.01
N HIS A 63 -2.69 8.03 0.56
CA HIS A 63 -3.77 7.68 1.51
C HIS A 63 -5.22 7.68 0.97
N GLN A 64 -5.41 7.90 -0.33
CA GLN A 64 -6.74 7.82 -0.96
C GLN A 64 -6.90 6.49 -1.71
N TYR A 65 -7.84 5.65 -1.31
CA TYR A 65 -8.03 4.29 -1.83
C TYR A 65 -9.34 4.11 -2.59
N GLU A 66 -9.67 5.08 -3.44
CA GLU A 66 -10.94 5.18 -4.19
C GLU A 66 -11.03 4.29 -5.43
#